data_AF-A0A2H5V5M8-F1
#
_entry.id   AF-A0A2H5V5M8-F1
#
_cell.length_a   1.000
_cell.length_b   1.000
_cell.length_c   1.000
_cell.angle_alpha   90.00
_cell.angle_beta   90.00
_cell.angle_gamma   90.00
#
_symmetry.space_group_name_H-M   'P 1'
#
loop_
_entity.id
_entity.type
_entity.pdbx_description
1 polymer ?
#
loop_
_entity_poly.entity_id
_entity_poly.type
_entity_poly.pdbx_seq_one_letter_code
_entity_poly.pdbx_strand_id
1 'polypeptide(L)' 'MYSRLRGMGLNVMVAHPRKTRLIAENRLKSDRSDSKCLAELARLGALPMSYIPEGEIARVRELVRRRAYPL' A
#
# COMPACT_ATOMS: atom_id res chain seq x y z
N MET A 1 0.17 -9.57 -3.26
CA MET A 1 1.42 -8.80 -3.45
C MET A 1 2.06 -8.41 -2.11
N TYR A 2 1.39 -7.65 -1.23
CA TYR A 2 1.91 -7.24 0.10
C TYR A 2 2.51 -8.40 0.92
N SER A 3 1.73 -9.46 1.20
CA SER A 3 2.18 -10.59 2.03
C SER A 3 3.39 -11.32 1.45
N ARG A 4 3.48 -11.40 0.12
CA ARG A 4 4.61 -12.00 -0.58
C ARG A 4 5.88 -11.16 -0.39
N LEU A 5 5.80 -9.85 -0.60
CA LEU A 5 6.94 -8.94 -0.43
C LEU A 5 7.42 -8.89 1.04
N ARG A 6 6.49 -8.89 2.00
CA ARG A 6 6.82 -9.01 3.42
C ARG A 6 7.48 -10.35 3.76
N GLY A 7 6.99 -11.45 3.18
CA GLY A 7 7.59 -12.78 3.33
C GLY A 7 9.01 -12.89 2.77
N MET A 8 9.42 -11.99 1.87
CA MET A 8 10.79 -11.88 1.37
C MET A 8 11.70 -11.03 2.28
N GLY A 9 11.22 -10.57 3.44
CA GLY A 9 11.98 -9.75 4.39
C GLY A 9 12.06 -8.27 4.02
N LEU A 10 11.28 -7.81 3.03
CA LEU A 10 11.28 -6.40 2.62
C LEU A 10 10.48 -5.54 3.60
N ASN A 11 10.95 -4.31 3.81
CA ASN A 11 10.16 -3.28 4.46
C ASN A 11 9.14 -2.73 3.45
N VAL A 12 7.85 -3.03 3.67
CA VAL A 12 6.78 -2.70 2.73
C VAL A 12 5.82 -1.71 3.38
N MET A 13 5.71 -0.53 2.77
CA MET A 13 4.72 0.49 3.15
C MET A 13 3.56 0.46 2.17
N VAL A 14 2.33 0.60 2.67
CA VAL A 14 1.13 0.69 1.83
C VAL A 14 0.46 2.01 2.14
N ALA A 15 0.37 2.89 1.14
CA ALA A 15 -0.29 4.18 1.27
C ALA A 15 -1.78 4.08 0.89
N HIS A 16 -2.61 4.90 1.51
CA HIS A 16 -4.03 4.97 1.21
C HIS A 16 -4.23 5.63 -0.17
N PRO A 17 -4.81 4.95 -1.16
CA PRO A 17 -4.78 5.41 -2.56
C PRO A 17 -5.43 6.78 -2.77
N ARG A 18 -6.61 7.02 -2.17
CA ARG A 18 -7.30 8.31 -2.29
C ARG A 18 -6.53 9.47 -1.64
N LYS A 19 -6.10 9.31 -0.39
CA LYS A 19 -5.33 10.35 0.33
C LYS A 19 -3.98 10.61 -0.33
N THR A 20 -3.31 9.57 -0.79
CA THR A 20 -2.04 9.67 -1.53
C THR A 20 -2.24 10.48 -2.81
N ARG A 21 -3.29 10.19 -3.57
CA ARG A 21 -3.64 10.92 -4.78
C ARG A 21 -3.88 12.42 -4.51
N LEU A 22 -4.58 12.77 -3.43
CA LEU A 22 -4.80 14.18 -3.07
C LEU A 22 -3.51 14.97 -2.80
N ILE A 23 -2.42 14.30 -2.39
CA ILE A 23 -1.19 14.96 -1.92
C ILE A 23 -0.06 14.84 -2.97
N ALA A 24 -0.02 13.73 -3.70
CA ALA A 24 1.07 13.37 -4.60
C ALA A 24 0.66 13.40 -6.08
N GLU A 25 -0.61 13.65 -6.42
CA GLU A 25 -1.03 13.72 -7.82
C GLU A 25 -0.49 15.00 -8.48
N ASN A 26 0.45 14.82 -9.40
CA ASN A 26 0.93 15.87 -10.28
C ASN A 26 0.12 15.86 -11.59
N ARG A 27 -0.25 17.04 -12.10
CA ARG A 27 -0.92 17.20 -13.40
C ARG A 27 -0.08 16.64 -14.55
N LEU A 28 1.25 16.72 -14.46
CA LEU A 28 2.18 16.09 -15.39
C LEU A 28 2.60 14.74 -14.80
N LYS A 29 1.79 13.73 -15.08
CA LYS A 29 1.96 12.37 -14.53
C LYS A 29 3.17 11.68 -15.18
N SER A 30 4.16 11.35 -14.36
CA SER A 30 5.30 10.52 -14.76
C SER A 30 5.65 9.60 -13.60
N ASP A 31 5.88 8.31 -13.89
CA ASP A 31 6.27 7.33 -12.86
C ASP A 31 7.51 7.78 -12.08
N ARG A 32 8.43 8.53 -12.72
CA ARG A 32 9.62 9.07 -12.08
C ARG A 32 9.29 10.16 -11.05
N SER A 33 8.42 11.11 -11.40
CA SER A 33 8.03 12.19 -10.47
C SER A 33 7.22 11.64 -9.31
N ASP A 34 6.32 10.71 -9.60
CA ASP A 34 5.42 10.10 -8.62
C ASP A 34 6.23 9.26 -7.62
N SER A 35 7.18 8.46 -8.11
CA SER A 35 8.09 7.67 -7.24
C SER A 35 8.93 8.56 -6.33
N LYS A 36 9.44 9.69 -6.84
CA LYS A 36 10.22 10.64 -6.04
C LYS A 36 9.36 11.29 -4.95
N CYS A 37 8.13 11.67 -5.28
CA CYS A 37 7.20 12.25 -4.30
C CYS A 37 6.86 11.24 -3.19
N LEU A 38 6.54 10.00 -3.56
CA LEU A 38 6.25 8.94 -2.58
C LEU A 38 7.46 8.61 -1.70
N ALA A 39 8.66 8.59 -2.25
CA ALA A 39 9.89 8.37 -1.49
C ALA A 39 10.13 9.48 -0.46
N GLU A 40 9.92 10.75 -0.84
CA GLU A 40 10.03 11.88 0.09
C GLU A 40 8.96 11.83 1.18
N LEU A 41 7.70 11.53 0.84
CA LEU A 41 6.63 11.38 1.83
C LEU A 41 6.93 10.25 2.82
N ALA A 42 7.47 9.12 2.33
CA ALA A 42 7.89 8.02 3.20
C ALA A 42 9.06 8.42 4.10
N ARG A 43 10.08 9.11 3.54
CA ARG A 43 11.26 9.60 4.28
C ARG A 43 10.88 10.57 5.39
N LEU A 44 9.90 11.44 5.14
CA LEU A 44 9.42 12.44 6.09
C LEU A 44 8.37 11.89 7.08
N GLY A 45 7.96 10.62 6.96
CA GLY A 45 6.87 10.06 7.77
C GLY A 45 5.50 10.67 7.47
N ALA A 46 5.36 11.41 6.36
CA ALA A 46 4.15 12.09 5.94
C ALA A 46 3.27 11.23 5.01
N LEU A 47 3.70 9.99 4.71
CA LEU A 47 2.94 9.09 3.86
C LEU A 47 1.60 8.72 4.54
N PRO A 48 0.45 8.90 3.86
CA PRO A 48 -0.84 8.54 4.43
C PRO A 48 -0.98 7.02 4.44
N MET A 49 -0.52 6.37 5.51
CA MET A 49 -0.51 4.92 5.63
C MET A 49 -1.92 4.32 5.57
N SER A 50 -2.03 3.19 4.87
CA SER A 50 -3.21 2.35 4.86
C SER A 50 -3.12 1.33 5.99
N TYR A 51 -4.24 1.05 6.64
CA TYR A 51 -4.30 -0.06 7.59
C TYR A 51 -4.16 -1.38 6.84
N ILE A 52 -3.23 -2.22 7.30
CA ILE A 52 -3.06 -3.59 6.84
C ILE A 52 -3.22 -4.51 8.04
N PRO A 53 -4.22 -5.41 8.05
CA PRO A 53 -4.35 -6.40 9.12
C PRO A 53 -3.18 -7.38 9.04
N GLU A 54 -2.62 -7.73 10.20
CA GLU A 54 -1.57 -8.75 10.34
C GLU A 54 -2.11 -10.02 11.03
N GLY A 55 -1.34 -11.12 10.94
CA GLY A 55 -1.63 -12.38 11.63
C GLY A 55 -2.99 -13.01 11.28
N GLU A 56 -3.67 -13.51 12.31
CA GLU A 56 -4.95 -14.22 12.16
C GLU A 56 -6.04 -13.35 11.54
N ILE A 57 -6.06 -12.04 11.82
CA ILE A 57 -7.04 -11.11 11.23
C ILE A 57 -6.85 -11.06 9.71
N ALA A 58 -5.62 -11.05 9.23
CA ALA A 58 -5.33 -11.08 7.79
C ALA A 58 -5.83 -12.39 7.17
N ARG A 59 -5.53 -13.52 7.83
CA ARG A 59 -5.89 -14.88 7.40
C ARG A 59 -7.39 -15.06 7.26
N VAL A 60 -8.16 -14.67 8.28
CA VAL A 60 -9.63 -14.77 8.27
C VAL A 60 -10.23 -13.89 7.17
N ARG A 61 -9.75 -12.65 7.02
CA ARG A 61 -10.24 -11.74 5.96
C ARG A 61 -9.90 -12.24 4.55
N GLU A 62 -8.80 -12.97 4.40
CA GLU A 62 -8.47 -13.62 3.13
C GLU A 62 -9.39 -14.81 2.86
N LEU A 63 -9.66 -15.65 3.87
CA LEU A 63 -10.58 -16.78 3.74
C LEU A 63 -11.99 -16.32 3.32
N VAL A 64 -12.52 -15.28 3.97
CA VAL A 64 -13.82 -14.70 3.64
C VAL A 64 -13.83 -14.14 2.22
N ARG A 65 -12.77 -13.45 1.79
CA ARG A 65 -12.66 -12.91 0.43
C ARG A 65 -12.67 -14.01 -0.64
N ARG A 66 -11.92 -15.09 -0.44
CA ARG A 66 -11.89 -16.24 -1.36
C ARG A 66 -13.21 -16.99 -1.40
N ARG A 67 -13.97 -17.00 -0.29
CA ARG A 67 -15.32 -17.59 -0.26
C ARG A 67 -16.34 -16.74 -1.00
N ALA A 68 -16.29 -15.42 -0.84
CA ALA A 68 -17.19 -14.48 -1.52
C ALA A 68 -16.94 -14.41 -3.04
N TYR A 69 -15.71 -14.70 -3.46
CA TYR A 69 -15.30 -14.78 -4.87
C TYR A 69 -14.58 -16.10 -5.12
N PRO A 70 -15.32 -17.20 -5.33
CA PRO A 70 -14.73 -18.44 -5.83
C PRO A 70 -14.08 -18.13 -7.18
N LEU A 71 -12.80 -18.48 -7.34
CA LEU A 71 -12.09 -18.36 -8.62
C LEU A 71 -12.74 -19.23 -9.70
#